data_AF-A0AA43JF92-F1
#
_entry.id   AF-A0AA43JF92-F1
#
_cell.length_a   1.000
_cell.length_b   1.000
_cell.length_c   1.000
_cell.angle_alpha   90.00
_cell.angle_beta   90.00
_cell.angle_gamma   90.00
#
_symmetry.space_group_name_H-M   'P 1'
#
loop_
_entity.id
_entity.type
_entity.pdbx_description
1 polymer ?
#
loop_
_entity_poly.entity_id
_entity_poly.type
_entity_poly.pdbx_seq_one_letter_code
_entity_poly.pdbx_strand_id
1 'polypeptide(L)'
;MNMFRGAAILLTQLPLLLFVGAKYDLMFGFNRMESGFGFLLLLFLFVPVLNLSWLAVEVVRSVKRSRLQSRATSLLTPLLPAFFLVESIAVDLYIASHAKM
;
A
#
# COMPACT_ATOMS: atom_id res chain seq x y z
N MET A 1 9.46 5.54 13.30
CA MET A 1 9.45 4.56 12.19
C MET A 1 8.40 3.48 12.36
N ASN A 2 8.22 2.88 13.53
CA ASN A 2 7.23 1.80 13.72
C ASN A 2 5.79 2.25 13.39
N MET A 3 5.40 3.48 13.75
CA MET A 3 4.09 4.02 13.36
C MET A 3 3.91 4.17 11.85
N PHE A 4 4.94 4.65 11.15
CA PHE A 4 4.92 4.79 9.69
C PHE A 4 4.81 3.43 8.98
N ARG A 5 5.55 2.43 9.46
CA ARG A 5 5.44 1.05 8.97
C ARG A 5 4.03 0.48 9.22
N GLY A 6 3.51 0.67 10.43
CA GLY A 6 2.15 0.24 10.77
C GLY A 6 1.09 0.89 9.88
N ALA A 7 1.22 2.20 9.64
CA ALA A 7 0.33 2.92 8.73
C ALA A 7 0.42 2.36 7.30
N ALA A 8 1.62 2.15 6.76
CA ALA A 8 1.80 1.60 5.42
C ALA A 8 1.16 0.21 5.24
N ILE A 9 1.33 -0.66 6.24
CA ILE A 9 0.73 -2.00 6.27
C ILE A 9 -0.80 -1.90 6.30
N LEU A 10 -1.36 -1.14 7.25
CA LEU A 10 -2.81 -1.05 7.43
C LEU A 10 -3.49 -0.38 6.24
N LEU A 11 -2.89 0.69 5.71
CA LEU A 11 -3.43 1.43 4.57
C LEU A 11 -3.40 0.61 3.28
N THR A 12 -2.53 -0.40 3.15
CA THR A 12 -2.51 -1.29 1.98
C THR A 12 -3.81 -2.11 1.85
N GLN A 13 -4.44 -2.44 2.98
CA GLN A 13 -5.67 -3.25 3.00
C GLN A 13 -6.94 -2.43 2.81
N LEU A 14 -6.92 -1.13 3.16
CA LEU A 14 -8.10 -0.27 3.11
C LEU A 14 -8.74 -0.14 1.71
N PRO A 15 -8.00 0.10 0.61
CA PRO A 15 -8.60 0.22 -0.71
C PRO A 15 -9.40 -1.02 -1.08
N LEU A 16 -8.85 -2.20 -0.80
CA LEU A 16 -9.51 -3.48 -1.08
C LEU A 16 -10.80 -3.65 -0.27
N LEU A 17 -10.74 -3.38 1.04
CA LEU A 17 -11.91 -3.48 1.92
C LEU A 17 -13.02 -2.52 1.51
N LEU A 18 -12.67 -1.27 1.18
CA LEU A 18 -13.63 -0.25 0.75
C LEU A 18 -14.24 -0.59 -0.61
N PHE A 19 -13.41 -1.06 -1.55
CA PHE A 19 -13.89 -1.47 -2.87
C PHE A 19 -14.85 -2.67 -2.79
N VAL A 20 -14.48 -3.71 -2.04
CA VAL A 20 -15.33 -4.89 -1.84
C VAL A 20 -16.59 -4.54 -1.05
N GLY A 21 -16.47 -3.74 0.00
CA GLY A 21 -17.61 -3.27 0.79
C GLY A 21 -18.59 -2.47 -0.05
N ALA A 22 -18.10 -1.57 -0.90
CA ALA A 22 -18.94 -0.82 -1.83
C ALA A 22 -19.58 -1.70 -2.91
N LYS A 23 -18.87 -2.72 -3.40
CA LYS A 23 -19.40 -3.68 -4.40
C LYS A 23 -20.61 -4.46 -3.88
N TYR A 24 -20.61 -4.82 -2.60
CA TYR A 24 -21.71 -5.56 -1.96
C TYR A 24 -22.71 -4.65 -1.21
N ASP A 25 -22.66 -3.34 -1.44
CA ASP A 25 -23.51 -2.33 -0.78
C ASP A 25 -23.47 -2.36 0.75
N LEU A 26 -22.37 -2.86 1.33
CA LEU A 26 -22.13 -2.89 2.78
C LEU A 26 -21.80 -1.49 3.34
N MET A 27 -21.68 -0.50 2.45
CA MET A 27 -21.30 0.88 2.75
C MET A 27 -22.37 1.89 2.31
N PHE A 28 -23.63 1.45 2.18
CA PHE A 28 -24.79 2.31 1.91
C PHE A 28 -24.60 3.26 0.73
N GLY A 29 -24.22 2.73 -0.44
CA GLY A 29 -24.02 3.55 -1.65
C GLY A 29 -22.76 4.41 -1.67
N PHE A 30 -21.75 4.12 -0.85
CA PHE A 30 -20.48 4.87 -0.80
C PHE A 30 -19.82 5.11 -2.17
N ASN A 31 -19.83 4.15 -3.09
CA ASN A 31 -19.26 4.37 -4.43
C ASN A 31 -20.10 5.31 -5.33
N ARG A 32 -21.36 5.56 -4.98
CA ARG A 32 -22.27 6.46 -5.71
C ARG A 32 -22.14 7.91 -5.25
N MET A 33 -21.50 8.14 -4.10
CA MET A 33 -21.17 9.48 -3.63
C MET A 33 -19.86 9.92 -4.28
N GLU A 34 -19.83 11.13 -4.85
CA GLU A 34 -18.62 11.72 -5.45
C GLU A 34 -17.44 11.73 -4.47
N SER A 35 -17.73 11.95 -3.18
CA SER A 35 -16.73 11.93 -2.10
C SER A 35 -16.16 10.54 -1.83
N GLY A 36 -16.97 9.48 -1.93
CA GLY A 36 -16.52 8.11 -1.70
C GLY A 36 -15.66 7.59 -2.85
N PHE A 37 -16.05 7.89 -4.09
CA PHE A 37 -15.23 7.61 -5.26
C PHE A 37 -13.92 8.41 -5.24
N GLY A 38 -13.96 9.71 -4.93
CA GLY A 38 -12.77 10.54 -4.78
C GLY A 38 -11.81 10.03 -3.70
N PHE A 39 -12.33 9.51 -2.59
CA PHE A 39 -11.50 8.90 -1.54
C PHE A 39 -10.82 7.61 -2.00
N LEU A 40 -11.52 6.75 -2.75
CA LEU A 40 -10.90 5.55 -3.35
C LEU A 40 -9.77 5.90 -4.32
N LEU A 41 -9.97 6.92 -5.16
CA LEU A 41 -8.92 7.42 -6.07
C LEU A 41 -7.71 7.99 -5.31
N LEU A 42 -7.96 8.70 -4.21
CA LEU A 42 -6.88 9.20 -3.35
C LEU A 42 -6.07 8.04 -2.78
N LEU A 43 -6.74 7.00 -2.26
CA LEU A 43 -6.07 5.83 -1.71
C LEU A 43 -5.30 5.04 -2.77
N PHE A 44 -5.86 4.89 -3.97
CA PHE A 44 -5.23 4.25 -5.13
C PHE A 44 -3.87 4.88 -5.46
N LEU A 45 -3.73 6.20 -5.32
CA LEU A 45 -2.43 6.86 -5.56
C LEU A 45 -1.56 6.90 -4.30
N PHE A 46 -2.16 7.21 -3.15
CA PHE A 46 -1.43 7.49 -1.92
C PHE A 46 -0.75 6.25 -1.34
N VAL A 47 -1.41 5.09 -1.39
CA VAL A 47 -0.91 3.84 -0.79
C VAL A 47 0.36 3.34 -1.50
N PRO A 48 0.45 3.24 -2.84
CA PRO A 48 1.69 2.90 -3.51
C PRO A 48 2.83 3.89 -3.23
N VAL A 49 2.53 5.19 -3.20
CA VAL A 49 3.54 6.22 -2.89
C VAL A 49 4.07 6.06 -1.47
N LEU A 50 3.20 5.77 -0.51
CA LEU A 50 3.58 5.51 0.87
C LEU A 50 4.48 4.26 0.97
N ASN A 51 4.09 3.15 0.33
CA ASN A 51 4.89 1.91 0.31
C ASN A 51 6.23 2.10 -0.42
N LEU A 52 6.27 2.88 -1.49
CA LEU A 52 7.49 3.22 -2.21
C LEU A 52 8.45 4.04 -1.35
N SER A 53 7.93 5.04 -0.63
CA SER A 53 8.74 5.84 0.29
C SER A 53 9.28 5.00 1.45
N TRP A 54 8.49 4.03 1.93
CA TRP A 54 8.95 3.05 2.92
C TRP A 54 10.02 2.12 2.36
N LEU A 55 9.91 1.70 1.10
CA LEU A 55 10.94 0.88 0.45
C LEU A 55 12.26 1.67 0.32
N ALA A 56 12.22 2.90 -0.18
CA ALA A 56 13.41 3.75 -0.35
C ALA A 56 14.14 3.97 0.98
N VAL A 57 13.39 4.49 1.96
CA VAL A 57 13.38 4.04 3.35
C VAL A 57 14.41 3.00 3.82
N GLU A 58 13.96 1.73 3.74
CA GLU A 58 14.67 0.53 4.16
C GLU A 58 15.87 0.20 3.28
N VAL A 59 15.83 0.52 1.98
CA VAL A 59 16.98 0.33 1.08
C VAL A 59 18.15 1.19 1.53
N VAL A 60 17.94 2.47 1.79
CA VAL A 60 18.99 3.38 2.29
C VAL A 60 19.55 2.88 3.63
N ARG A 61 18.69 2.41 4.52
CA ARG A 61 19.12 1.82 5.81
C ARG A 61 19.91 0.53 5.62
N SER A 62 19.48 -0.33 4.70
CA SER A 62 20.15 -1.59 4.37
C SER A 62 21.55 -1.32 3.81
N VAL A 63 21.68 -0.40 2.86
CA VAL A 63 23.00 -0.03 2.31
C VAL A 63 23.93 0.51 3.39
N LYS A 64 23.43 1.28 4.35
CA LYS A 64 24.23 1.76 5.48
C LYS A 64 24.63 0.63 6.43
N ARG A 65 23.72 -0.31 6.73
CA ARG A 65 23.99 -1.43 7.64
C ARG A 65 24.91 -2.49 7.04
N SER A 66 24.79 -2.77 5.75
CA SER A 66 25.66 -3.73 5.06
C SER A 66 27.13 -3.30 4.99
N ARG A 67 27.40 -2.00 5.18
CA ARG A 67 28.76 -1.47 5.33
C ARG A 67 29.35 -1.66 6.74
N LEU A 68 28.51 -1.88 7.75
CA LEU A 68 28.89 -1.90 9.17
C LEU A 68 28.72 -3.29 9.83
N GLN A 69 27.88 -4.17 9.28
CA GLN A 69 27.49 -5.44 9.89
C GLN A 69 27.14 -6.50 8.85
N SER A 70 26.88 -7.74 9.29
CA SER A 70 26.57 -8.90 8.44
C SER A 70 25.55 -8.58 7.32
N ARG A 71 25.94 -8.85 6.07
CA ARG A 71 25.16 -8.54 4.85
C ARG A 71 23.80 -9.25 4.80
N ALA A 72 23.70 -10.44 5.40
CA ALA A 72 22.51 -11.28 5.27
C ALA A 72 21.26 -10.68 5.92
N THR A 73 21.36 -10.17 7.14
CA THR A 73 20.23 -9.56 7.86
C THR A 73 19.85 -8.19 7.28
N SER A 74 20.81 -7.51 6.66
CA SER A 74 20.59 -6.22 6.01
C SER A 74 19.72 -6.35 4.76
N LEU A 75 19.88 -7.42 3.98
CA LEU A 75 19.12 -7.61 2.73
C LEU A 75 17.64 -7.98 2.97
N LEU A 76 17.29 -8.46 4.17
CA LEU A 76 15.92 -8.83 4.50
C LEU A 76 15.04 -7.62 4.85
N THR A 77 15.62 -6.50 5.30
CA THR A 77 14.83 -5.32 5.71
C THR A 77 14.01 -4.66 4.59
N PRO A 78 14.48 -4.51 3.34
CA PRO A 78 13.66 -3.97 2.25
C PRO A 78 12.63 -4.97 1.69
N LEU A 79 12.68 -6.25 2.07
CA LEU A 79 11.80 -7.27 1.49
C LEU A 79 10.34 -7.08 1.90
N LEU A 80 10.12 -6.67 3.15
CA LEU A 80 8.78 -6.39 3.68
C LEU A 80 8.08 -5.22 2.94
N PRO A 81 8.67 -4.01 2.83
CA PRO A 81 8.04 -2.93 2.05
C PRO A 81 7.92 -3.27 0.56
N ALA A 82 8.83 -4.07 0.00
CA ALA A 82 8.70 -4.51 -1.39
C ALA A 82 7.45 -5.38 -1.58
N PHE A 83 7.18 -6.29 -0.65
CA PHE A 83 5.94 -7.09 -0.64
C PHE A 83 4.70 -6.21 -0.60
N PHE A 84 4.62 -5.25 0.33
CA PHE A 84 3.46 -4.36 0.45
C PHE A 84 3.31 -3.42 -0.76
N LEU A 85 4.41 -3.00 -1.39
CA LEU A 85 4.35 -2.23 -2.62
C LEU A 85 3.72 -3.03 -3.76
N VAL A 86 4.19 -4.27 -3.95
CA VAL A 86 3.61 -5.19 -4.95
C VAL A 86 2.14 -5.48 -4.66
N GLU A 87 1.80 -5.70 -3.39
CA GLU A 87 0.42 -5.91 -2.96
C GLU A 87 -0.45 -4.68 -3.27
N SER A 88 0.00 -3.46 -2.95
CA SER A 88 -0.75 -2.24 -3.26
C SER A 88 -0.99 -2.07 -4.76
N ILE A 89 0.02 -2.33 -5.59
CA ILE A 89 -0.11 -2.27 -7.05
C ILE A 89 -1.07 -3.35 -7.55
N ALA A 90 -1.03 -4.56 -6.98
CA ALA A 90 -1.94 -5.63 -7.34
C ALA A 90 -3.40 -5.30 -6.99
N VAL A 91 -3.63 -4.69 -5.82
CA VAL A 91 -4.95 -4.19 -5.41
C VAL A 91 -5.44 -3.11 -6.37
N ASP A 92 -4.58 -2.15 -6.72
CA ASP A 92 -4.91 -1.10 -7.67
C ASP A 92 -5.25 -1.67 -9.05
N LEU A 93 -4.46 -2.60 -9.57
CA LEU A 93 -4.76 -3.29 -10.83
C LEU A 93 -6.07 -4.07 -10.76
N TYR A 94 -6.37 -4.72 -9.62
CA TYR A 94 -7.63 -5.40 -9.39
C TYR A 94 -8.81 -4.42 -9.43
N ILE A 95 -8.72 -3.30 -8.70
CA ILE A 95 -9.74 -2.25 -8.68
C ILE A 95 -9.92 -1.68 -10.10
N ALA A 96 -8.84 -1.32 -10.79
CA ALA A 96 -8.87 -0.75 -12.15
C ALA A 96 -9.46 -1.73 -13.18
N SER A 97 -9.18 -3.04 -13.04
CA SER A 97 -9.75 -4.06 -13.93
C SER A 97 -11.26 -4.27 -13.73
N HIS A 98 -11.75 -4.08 -12.50
CA HIS A 98 -13.17 -4.16 -12.16
C HIS A 98 -13.89 -2.81 -12.28
N ALA A 99 -13.16 -1.70 -12.37
CA ALA A 99 -13.68 -0.39 -12.70
C ALA A 99 -13.96 -0.24 -14.21
N LYS A 100 -13.73 -1.29 -15.03
CA LYS A 100 -14.21 -1.33 -16.40
C LYS A 100 -15.73 -1.49 -16.44
N MET A 101 -16.36 -0.40 -16.92
CA MET A 101 -17.77 -0.18 -17.28
C MET A 101 -18.64 0.42 -16.19
#